data_AF-A0A3B4EYH8-F1
#
_entry.id   AF-A0A3B4EYH8-F1
#
_cell.length_a   1.000
_cell.length_b   1.000
_cell.length_c   1.000
_cell.angle_alpha   90.00
_cell.angle_beta   90.00
_cell.angle_gamma   90.00
#
_symmetry.space_group_name_H-M   'P 1'
#
loop_
_entity.id
_entity.type
_entity.pdbx_description
1 polymer ?
#
loop_
_entity_poly.entity_id
_entity_poly.type
_entity_poly.pdbx_seq_one_letter_code
_entity_poly.pdbx_strand_id
1 'polypeptide(L)'
;MDEEASGEAWGSYENISRNFTLEGSELHWLACALYVACRSSVPTVGKGTAEGNYVSLTRILRCSEMSLIEFFSKMKKWQDMADLPPDFRQSTDKLERNFIVSAVIFKKYVPIFKSIFRAPSEEPPRVHRSRKQRRHPCTVTEVFNFCWVLFVHAKGLPEDFGTKDFRPASGPFCFMEQLCRLHDGLVLEAKGVKEHFWKPFIKKLFHKRILRGKEDSLTGFLDPMNFGDSLLALSRLYEEHVLATGSLDERIFTGEGASEDIGTPGPCLCEGAEHQNSASALKVSTPLTGRKYVQEGSLASPLSSAMKSVGRLHTLLSGTKQGPSAKLAETLRYVSACARDPSNAISRRLNDMFDVFSQHYEDVTFVLADMAVKYFHLAEALYYRILESVIEREKMILGDADLSCILEQDIFHRSLLACCLEIVIFSYRPPGDFPNVLGIFQLPAYHFYKQPPQRKPPHESLLTFTAAILSVTTC
;
A
#
# COMPACT_ATOMS: atom_id res chain seq x y z
N MET A 1 -2.06 25.48 21.90
CA MET A 1 -2.60 26.17 20.73
C MET A 1 -2.20 27.61 20.87
N ASP A 2 -1.64 28.19 19.82
CA ASP A 2 -1.37 29.64 19.77
C ASP A 2 -2.68 30.42 19.62
N GLU A 3 -2.65 31.71 19.96
CA GLU A 3 -3.83 32.58 19.90
C GLU A 3 -4.27 32.88 18.45
N GLU A 4 -3.32 32.83 17.50
CA GLU A 4 -3.56 33.11 16.08
C GLU A 4 -4.45 32.03 15.44
N ALA A 5 -4.08 30.75 15.56
CA ALA A 5 -4.90 29.65 15.06
C ALA A 5 -6.26 29.57 15.76
N SER A 6 -6.33 29.99 17.04
CA SER A 6 -7.61 30.12 17.75
C SER A 6 -8.52 31.16 17.10
N GLY A 7 -7.97 32.33 16.78
CA GLY A 7 -8.71 33.43 16.16
C GLY A 7 -9.15 33.10 14.75
N GLU A 8 -8.26 32.51 13.94
CA GLU A 8 -8.56 32.06 12.57
C GLU A 8 -9.67 31.01 12.55
N ALA A 9 -9.57 30.00 13.43
CA ALA A 9 -10.59 28.96 13.54
C ALA A 9 -11.95 29.53 13.93
N TRP A 10 -12.00 30.42 14.94
CA TRP A 10 -13.25 31.03 15.39
C TRP A 10 -13.85 31.95 14.32
N GLY A 11 -13.03 32.78 13.67
CA GLY A 11 -13.48 33.66 12.59
C GLY A 11 -14.02 32.89 11.38
N SER A 12 -13.34 31.82 10.98
CA SER A 12 -13.81 30.91 9.92
C SER A 12 -15.14 30.26 10.30
N TYR A 13 -15.27 29.80 11.55
CA TYR A 13 -16.50 29.20 12.07
C TYR A 13 -17.68 30.15 12.05
N GLU A 14 -17.52 31.37 12.60
CA GLU A 14 -18.59 32.36 12.59
C GLU A 14 -19.02 32.76 11.17
N ASN A 15 -18.07 32.87 10.24
CA ASN A 15 -18.38 33.19 8.85
C ASN A 15 -19.22 32.08 8.19
N ILE A 16 -18.83 30.82 8.37
CA ILE A 16 -19.56 29.68 7.79
C ILE A 16 -20.92 29.50 8.46
N SER A 17 -21.02 29.63 9.79
CA SER A 17 -22.28 29.48 10.52
C SER A 17 -23.31 30.56 10.17
N ARG A 18 -22.89 31.73 9.65
CA ARG A 18 -23.79 32.77 9.14
C ARG A 18 -24.34 32.45 7.75
N ASN A 19 -23.58 31.71 6.94
CA ASN A 19 -23.91 31.45 5.53
C ASN A 19 -24.52 30.07 5.30
N PHE A 20 -24.32 29.12 6.22
CA PHE A 20 -24.75 27.73 6.10
C PHE A 20 -25.44 27.23 7.37
N THR A 21 -26.38 26.31 7.23
CA THR A 21 -26.98 25.59 8.35
C THR A 21 -26.08 24.42 8.74
N LEU A 22 -25.51 24.47 9.95
CA LEU A 22 -24.60 23.46 10.46
C LEU A 22 -25.36 22.38 11.27
N GLU A 23 -25.61 21.22 10.67
CA GLU A 23 -26.32 20.12 11.35
C GLU A 23 -25.44 19.34 12.34
N GLY A 24 -26.02 18.99 13.50
CA GLY A 24 -25.37 18.22 14.57
C GLY A 24 -24.62 19.09 15.59
N SER A 25 -23.59 18.53 16.23
CA SER A 25 -22.81 19.23 17.26
C SER A 25 -22.00 20.41 16.70
N GLU A 26 -22.17 21.59 17.28
CA GLU A 26 -21.39 22.80 16.98
C GLU A 26 -19.90 22.60 17.27
N LEU A 27 -19.56 21.87 18.34
CA LEU A 27 -18.18 21.55 18.69
C LEU A 27 -17.47 20.74 17.60
N HIS A 28 -18.19 19.90 16.85
CA HIS A 28 -17.61 19.11 15.77
C HIS A 28 -17.23 19.99 14.57
N TRP A 29 -18.04 21.00 14.29
CA TRP A 29 -17.77 21.97 13.22
C TRP A 29 -16.64 22.92 13.61
N LEU A 30 -16.63 23.38 14.86
CA LEU A 30 -15.50 24.14 15.41
C LEU A 30 -14.20 23.31 15.40
N ALA A 31 -14.26 22.01 15.70
CA ALA A 31 -13.12 21.11 15.58
C ALA A 31 -12.60 21.00 14.14
N CYS A 32 -13.48 21.06 13.12
CA CYS A 32 -13.07 21.11 11.71
C CYS A 32 -12.36 22.44 11.40
N ALA A 33 -12.94 23.57 11.79
CA ALA A 33 -12.32 24.89 11.65
C ALA A 33 -10.93 24.93 12.30
N LEU A 34 -10.85 24.38 13.52
CA LEU A 34 -9.62 24.32 14.29
C LEU A 34 -8.57 23.45 13.63
N TYR A 35 -8.93 22.28 13.12
CA TYR A 35 -8.02 21.43 12.39
C TYR A 35 -7.42 22.15 11.18
N VAL A 36 -8.23 22.91 10.42
CA VAL A 36 -7.75 23.68 9.27
C VAL A 36 -6.76 24.75 9.71
N ALA A 37 -7.12 25.61 10.67
CA ALA A 37 -6.24 26.66 11.18
C ALA A 37 -4.92 26.11 11.75
N CYS A 38 -4.98 24.95 12.42
CA CYS A 38 -3.79 24.28 12.96
C CYS A 38 -2.85 23.70 11.89
N ARG A 39 -3.28 23.65 10.62
CA ARG A 39 -2.55 23.08 9.49
C ARG A 39 -2.20 24.11 8.41
N SER A 40 -2.71 25.33 8.52
CA SER A 40 -2.19 26.49 7.81
C SER A 40 -0.70 26.70 8.15
N SER A 41 0.07 27.19 7.18
CA SER A 41 1.52 27.37 7.33
C SER A 41 1.84 28.41 8.41
N VAL A 42 2.66 28.04 9.39
CA VAL A 42 3.07 28.95 10.47
C VAL A 42 4.51 29.42 10.21
N PRO A 43 4.79 30.74 10.22
CA PRO A 43 6.15 31.24 10.10
C PRO A 43 6.99 30.85 11.33
N THR A 44 8.19 30.29 11.09
CA THR A 44 9.11 29.88 12.17
C THR A 44 10.14 30.96 12.47
N VAL A 45 10.71 30.93 13.69
CA VAL A 45 11.78 31.82 14.15
C VAL A 45 13.10 31.46 13.43
N GLY A 46 13.19 31.83 12.14
CA GLY A 46 14.31 31.51 11.27
C GLY A 46 13.90 31.32 9.80
N LYS A 47 13.37 32.37 9.15
CA LYS A 47 13.08 32.45 7.69
C LYS A 47 12.64 31.12 7.02
N GLY A 48 11.74 30.38 7.64
CA GLY A 48 11.15 29.16 7.10
C GLY A 48 9.70 29.04 7.54
N THR A 49 8.85 28.41 6.74
CA THR A 49 7.47 28.06 7.10
C THR A 49 7.43 26.61 7.57
N ALA A 50 6.84 26.35 8.74
CA ALA A 50 6.51 24.99 9.17
C ALA A 50 5.04 24.72 8.83
N GLU A 51 4.76 23.51 8.34
CA GLU A 51 3.39 23.07 8.14
C GLU A 51 2.77 22.71 9.50
N GLY A 52 1.85 23.55 9.97
CA GLY A 52 1.04 23.34 11.16
C GLY A 52 1.68 23.68 12.51
N ASN A 53 0.84 23.72 13.54
CA ASN A 53 1.16 24.19 14.89
C ASN A 53 1.32 23.05 15.93
N TYR A 54 1.69 21.85 15.48
CA TYR A 54 1.88 20.64 16.33
C TYR A 54 0.65 20.24 17.15
N VAL A 55 -0.57 20.63 16.74
CA VAL A 55 -1.81 20.14 17.35
C VAL A 55 -2.18 18.78 16.75
N SER A 56 -2.23 17.76 17.61
CA SER A 56 -2.64 16.40 17.22
C SER A 56 -4.13 16.35 16.88
N LEU A 57 -4.47 15.73 15.74
CA LEU A 57 -5.86 15.44 15.38
C LEU A 57 -6.56 14.63 16.47
N THR A 58 -5.94 13.57 16.98
CA THR A 58 -6.58 12.73 18.02
C THR A 58 -6.89 13.50 19.30
N ARG A 59 -6.13 14.56 19.59
CA ARG A 59 -6.42 15.44 20.72
C ARG A 59 -7.63 16.34 20.44
N ILE A 60 -7.73 16.91 19.24
CA ILE A 60 -8.90 17.69 18.81
C ILE A 60 -10.17 16.84 18.94
N LEU A 61 -10.14 15.63 18.40
CA LEU A 61 -11.27 14.70 18.39
C LEU A 61 -11.76 14.34 19.80
N ARG A 62 -10.84 14.04 20.72
CA ARG A 62 -11.18 13.77 22.13
C ARG A 62 -11.79 14.98 22.83
N CYS A 63 -11.29 16.18 22.56
CA CYS A 63 -11.83 17.41 23.15
C CYS A 63 -13.22 17.77 22.61
N SER A 64 -13.56 17.36 21.39
CA SER A 64 -14.86 17.58 20.78
C SER A 64 -15.82 16.39 20.90
N GLU A 65 -15.40 15.29 21.56
CA GLU A 65 -16.13 14.01 21.61
C GLU A 65 -16.59 13.51 20.22
N MET A 66 -15.78 13.80 19.20
CA MET A 66 -16.07 13.46 17.81
C MET A 66 -15.24 12.26 17.41
N SER A 67 -15.88 11.23 16.85
CA SER A 67 -15.13 10.08 16.34
C SER A 67 -14.36 10.43 15.07
N LEU A 68 -13.30 9.66 14.79
CA LEU A 68 -12.46 9.87 13.61
C LEU A 68 -13.24 9.73 12.28
N ILE A 69 -14.19 8.79 12.21
CA ILE A 69 -15.04 8.60 11.01
C ILE A 69 -16.00 9.77 10.83
N GLU A 70 -16.62 10.28 11.91
CA GLU A 70 -17.46 11.47 11.84
C GLU A 70 -16.66 12.71 11.42
N PHE A 71 -15.43 12.83 11.90
CA PHE A 71 -14.52 13.90 11.49
C PHE A 71 -14.29 13.91 9.98
N PHE A 72 -13.93 12.77 9.36
CA PHE A 72 -13.72 12.74 7.91
C PHE A 72 -14.99 13.10 7.13
N SER A 73 -16.17 12.68 7.61
CA SER A 73 -17.44 13.05 7.00
C SER A 73 -17.72 14.56 7.09
N LYS A 74 -17.51 15.16 8.26
CA LYS A 74 -17.72 16.61 8.48
C LYS A 74 -16.65 17.47 7.81
N MET A 75 -15.40 17.03 7.82
CA MET A 75 -14.27 17.73 7.20
C MET A 75 -14.47 17.90 5.69
N LYS A 76 -15.00 16.89 4.99
CA LYS A 76 -15.35 17.01 3.56
C LYS A 76 -16.37 18.11 3.31
N LYS A 77 -17.45 18.14 4.10
CA LYS A 77 -18.45 19.22 4.04
C LYS A 77 -17.84 20.58 4.37
N TRP A 78 -16.97 20.63 5.37
CA TRP A 78 -16.26 21.85 5.76
C TRP A 78 -15.39 22.39 4.63
N GLN A 79 -14.64 21.52 3.96
CA GLN A 79 -13.81 21.88 2.80
C GLN A 79 -14.64 22.52 1.69
N ASP A 80 -15.83 21.96 1.42
CA ASP A 80 -16.75 22.49 0.42
C ASP A 80 -17.30 23.87 0.83
N MET A 81 -17.73 24.03 2.08
CA MET A 81 -18.28 25.31 2.58
C MET A 81 -17.22 26.42 2.68
N ALA A 82 -15.99 26.05 3.06
CA ALA A 82 -14.88 26.98 3.27
C ALA A 82 -14.05 27.23 2.00
N ASP A 83 -14.41 26.58 0.89
CA ASP A 83 -13.68 26.63 -0.40
C ASP A 83 -12.17 26.38 -0.24
N LEU A 84 -11.80 25.29 0.44
CA LEU A 84 -10.39 25.03 0.76
C LEU A 84 -9.57 24.64 -0.50
N PRO A 85 -8.28 25.02 -0.55
CA PRO A 85 -7.39 24.71 -1.67
C PRO A 85 -7.28 23.21 -1.98
N PRO A 86 -7.05 22.82 -3.24
CA PRO A 86 -6.95 21.42 -3.65
C PRO A 86 -5.84 20.66 -2.91
N ASP A 87 -4.71 21.30 -2.62
CA ASP A 87 -3.59 20.70 -1.91
C ASP A 87 -3.98 20.27 -0.48
N PHE A 88 -4.78 21.09 0.21
CA PHE A 88 -5.29 20.77 1.53
C PHE A 88 -6.26 19.57 1.48
N ARG A 89 -7.17 19.58 0.50
CA ARG A 89 -8.13 18.48 0.28
C ARG A 89 -7.39 17.16 0.01
N GLN A 90 -6.35 17.19 -0.83
CA GLN A 90 -5.52 16.03 -1.10
C GLN A 90 -4.79 15.51 0.15
N SER A 91 -4.31 16.42 1.00
CA SER A 91 -3.67 16.07 2.28
C SER A 91 -4.64 15.35 3.23
N THR A 92 -5.87 15.86 3.37
CA THR A 92 -6.91 15.19 4.18
C THR A 92 -7.39 13.86 3.58
N ASP A 93 -7.51 13.76 2.27
CA ASP A 93 -7.83 12.49 1.60
C ASP A 93 -6.73 11.45 1.82
N LYS A 94 -5.46 11.88 1.77
CA LYS A 94 -4.30 11.03 2.09
C LYS A 94 -4.36 10.57 3.55
N LEU A 95 -4.74 11.44 4.48
CA LEU A 95 -4.92 11.08 5.89
C LEU A 95 -6.01 10.02 6.08
N GLU A 96 -7.17 10.18 5.42
CA GLU A 96 -8.27 9.21 5.45
C GLU A 96 -7.86 7.86 4.84
N ARG A 97 -7.18 7.86 3.69
CA ARG A 97 -6.66 6.65 3.06
C ARG A 97 -5.66 5.92 3.96
N ASN A 98 -4.74 6.65 4.58
CA ASN A 98 -3.76 6.09 5.52
C ASN A 98 -4.47 5.41 6.71
N PHE A 99 -5.49 6.06 7.27
CA PHE A 99 -6.33 5.48 8.32
C PHE A 99 -6.98 4.16 7.87
N ILE A 100 -7.62 4.13 6.70
CA ILE A 100 -8.28 2.92 6.17
C ILE A 100 -7.28 1.77 6.02
N VAL A 101 -6.11 2.04 5.44
CA VAL A 101 -5.05 1.04 5.29
C VAL A 101 -4.61 0.50 6.64
N SER A 102 -4.35 1.37 7.61
CA SER A 102 -3.95 0.96 8.96
C SER A 102 -5.03 0.17 9.69
N ALA A 103 -6.30 0.53 9.54
CA ALA A 103 -7.41 -0.20 10.13
C ALA A 103 -7.50 -1.64 9.57
N VAL A 104 -7.30 -1.81 8.25
CA VAL A 104 -7.27 -3.14 7.62
C VAL A 104 -6.09 -3.97 8.13
N ILE A 105 -4.90 -3.36 8.25
CA ILE A 105 -3.70 -4.03 8.77
C ILE A 105 -3.89 -4.41 10.25
N PHE A 106 -4.39 -3.50 11.08
CA PHE A 106 -4.65 -3.75 12.50
C PHE A 106 -5.67 -4.87 12.70
N LYS A 107 -6.74 -4.88 11.89
CA LYS A 107 -7.74 -5.96 11.90
C LYS A 107 -7.12 -7.34 11.61
N LYS A 108 -6.07 -7.40 10.78
CA LYS A 108 -5.31 -8.64 10.53
C LYS A 108 -4.28 -8.93 11.63
N TYR A 109 -3.66 -7.91 12.19
CA TYR A 109 -2.67 -8.01 13.26
C TYR A 109 -3.23 -8.71 14.51
N VAL A 110 -4.44 -8.35 14.96
CA VAL A 110 -5.06 -8.91 16.17
C VAL A 110 -5.13 -10.45 16.17
N PRO A 111 -5.75 -11.12 15.17
CA PRO A 111 -5.83 -12.59 15.17
C PRO A 111 -4.47 -13.26 14.94
N ILE A 112 -3.56 -12.65 14.19
CA ILE A 112 -2.18 -13.16 14.03
C ILE A 112 -1.47 -13.15 15.38
N PHE A 113 -1.56 -12.06 16.12
CA PHE A 113 -0.92 -11.95 17.43
C PHE A 113 -1.49 -12.98 18.42
N LYS A 114 -2.83 -13.10 18.49
CA LYS A 114 -3.53 -14.05 19.38
C LYS A 114 -3.24 -15.51 19.04
N SER A 115 -2.84 -15.83 17.81
CA SER A 115 -2.44 -17.20 17.43
C SER A 115 -1.04 -17.56 17.95
N ILE A 116 -0.16 -16.57 18.13
CA ILE A 116 1.22 -16.72 18.61
C ILE A 116 1.28 -16.61 20.14
N PHE A 117 0.64 -15.58 20.69
CA PHE A 117 0.69 -15.25 22.11
C PHE A 117 -0.67 -15.54 22.75
N ARG A 118 -0.67 -16.43 23.74
CA ARG A 118 -1.84 -16.67 24.59
C ARG A 118 -1.68 -15.89 25.88
N ALA A 119 -2.73 -15.16 26.27
CA ALA A 119 -2.81 -14.62 27.61
C ALA A 119 -2.78 -15.79 28.61
N PRO A 120 -1.94 -15.77 29.66
CA PRO A 120 -2.05 -16.73 30.74
C PRO A 120 -3.46 -16.66 31.31
N SER A 121 -4.17 -17.79 31.42
CA SER A 121 -5.57 -17.79 31.82
C SER A 121 -5.83 -17.35 33.26
N GLU A 122 -4.79 -17.19 34.09
CA GLU A 122 -4.84 -16.62 35.43
C GLU A 122 -3.48 -15.97 35.73
N GLU A 123 -3.39 -14.64 35.84
CA GLU A 123 -2.24 -14.00 36.50
C GLU A 123 -2.47 -14.10 38.01
N PRO A 124 -1.66 -14.86 38.78
CA PRO A 124 -1.78 -14.84 40.24
C PRO A 124 -1.54 -13.41 40.75
N PRO A 125 -2.29 -12.95 41.77
CA PRO A 125 -2.17 -11.60 42.30
C PRO A 125 -0.72 -11.32 42.71
N ARG A 126 -0.18 -10.20 42.22
CA ARG A 126 1.24 -9.84 42.32
C ARG A 126 1.67 -9.78 43.79
N VAL A 127 2.54 -10.70 44.21
CA VAL A 127 3.13 -10.69 45.57
C VAL A 127 4.09 -9.51 45.69
N HIS A 128 3.79 -8.61 46.63
CA HIS A 128 4.59 -7.43 46.95
C HIS A 128 5.98 -7.86 47.45
N ARG A 129 7.02 -7.75 46.61
CA ARG A 129 8.42 -7.94 47.01
C ARG A 129 9.17 -6.61 46.94
N SER A 130 10.16 -6.47 47.81
CA SER A 130 10.83 -5.24 48.24
C SER A 130 11.49 -4.41 47.13
N ARG A 131 11.41 -3.09 47.32
CA ARG A 131 11.56 -1.95 46.40
C ARG A 131 12.91 -1.76 45.68
N LYS A 132 13.87 -2.67 45.79
CA LYS A 132 15.24 -2.46 45.24
C LYS A 132 15.65 -3.39 44.09
N GLN A 133 14.83 -4.38 43.74
CA GLN A 133 15.21 -5.37 42.72
C GLN A 133 13.97 -5.95 42.04
N ARG A 134 13.63 -5.46 40.84
CA ARG A 134 12.98 -6.20 39.72
C ARG A 134 12.36 -5.23 38.72
N ARG A 135 13.03 -5.01 37.58
CA ARG A 135 12.29 -4.68 36.36
C ARG A 135 11.49 -5.93 35.99
N HIS A 136 10.17 -5.79 35.81
CA HIS A 136 9.29 -6.93 35.57
C HIS A 136 9.35 -7.37 34.10
N PRO A 137 9.16 -8.66 33.80
CA PRO A 137 8.92 -9.11 32.44
C PRO A 137 7.72 -8.39 31.83
N CYS A 138 7.79 -8.13 30.52
CA CYS A 138 6.67 -7.55 29.78
C CYS A 138 5.47 -8.51 29.79
N THR A 139 4.28 -7.93 29.91
CA THR A 139 3.00 -8.62 29.77
C THR A 139 2.66 -8.85 28.30
N VAL A 140 1.74 -9.77 28.02
CA VAL A 140 1.26 -10.03 26.65
C VAL A 140 0.67 -8.76 26.02
N THR A 141 -0.04 -7.94 26.80
CA THR A 141 -0.60 -6.65 26.35
C THR A 141 0.49 -5.63 26.03
N GLU A 142 1.55 -5.55 26.83
CA GLU A 142 2.68 -4.66 26.54
C GLU A 142 3.42 -5.09 25.26
N VAL A 143 3.61 -6.39 25.04
CA VAL A 143 4.19 -6.91 23.79
C VAL A 143 3.28 -6.62 22.60
N PHE A 144 1.96 -6.77 22.76
CA PHE A 144 0.97 -6.44 21.73
C PHE A 144 1.07 -4.97 21.29
N ASN A 145 1.13 -4.05 22.26
CA ASN A 145 1.26 -2.62 21.98
C ASN A 145 2.64 -2.28 21.40
N PHE A 146 3.71 -2.84 21.95
CA PHE A 146 5.07 -2.62 21.47
C PHE A 146 5.24 -3.04 20.01
N CYS A 147 4.76 -4.23 19.65
CA CYS A 147 4.82 -4.73 18.27
C CYS A 147 4.05 -3.84 17.30
N TRP A 148 2.89 -3.30 17.72
CA TRP A 148 2.13 -2.35 16.90
C TRP A 148 2.86 -1.01 16.73
N VAL A 149 3.37 -0.42 17.82
CA VAL A 149 4.14 0.83 17.79
C VAL A 149 5.40 0.68 16.92
N LEU A 150 6.11 -0.44 17.06
CA LEU A 150 7.29 -0.75 16.25
C LEU A 150 6.93 -0.88 14.77
N PHE A 151 5.80 -1.52 14.45
CA PHE A 151 5.30 -1.65 13.08
C PHE A 151 4.95 -0.29 12.47
N VAL A 152 4.17 0.56 13.15
CA VAL A 152 3.77 1.86 12.59
C VAL A 152 4.94 2.82 12.44
N HIS A 153 5.94 2.72 13.33
CA HIS A 153 7.19 3.46 13.19
C HIS A 153 8.05 2.93 12.04
N ALA A 154 8.11 1.60 11.84
CA ALA A 154 8.80 1.02 10.70
C ALA A 154 8.12 1.41 9.37
N LYS A 155 6.78 1.38 9.34
CA LYS A 155 5.96 1.78 8.19
C LYS A 155 6.19 3.25 7.78
N GLY A 156 6.46 4.13 8.74
CA GLY A 156 6.61 5.58 8.54
C GLY A 156 7.99 6.06 8.09
N LEU A 157 8.97 5.17 7.89
CA LEU A 157 10.34 5.57 7.50
C LEU A 157 10.77 4.89 6.18
N PRO A 158 11.24 5.66 5.18
CA PRO A 158 11.97 5.11 4.05
C PRO A 158 13.48 5.25 4.29
N GLU A 159 14.22 4.16 4.44
CA GLU A 159 15.69 4.18 4.33
C GLU A 159 16.25 2.86 3.76
N ASP A 160 17.04 3.02 2.69
CA ASP A 160 18.06 2.16 2.10
C ASP A 160 17.70 0.70 1.76
N PHE A 161 17.15 0.53 0.55
CA PHE A 161 16.94 -0.77 -0.09
C PHE A 161 18.03 -1.02 -1.15
N GLY A 162 18.69 -2.19 -1.09
CA GLY A 162 19.51 -2.70 -2.20
C GLY A 162 21.02 -2.76 -1.96
N THR A 163 21.50 -3.79 -1.27
CA THR A 163 22.80 -4.39 -1.57
C THR A 163 22.60 -5.86 -1.94
N LYS A 164 23.01 -6.21 -3.16
CA LYS A 164 23.16 -7.60 -3.60
C LYS A 164 24.42 -8.14 -2.92
N ASP A 165 24.22 -8.99 -1.91
CA ASP A 165 25.03 -10.17 -1.59
C ASP A 165 24.47 -10.83 -0.32
N PHE A 166 23.57 -11.81 -0.51
CA PHE A 166 22.99 -12.57 0.60
C PHE A 166 23.77 -13.88 0.85
N ARG A 167 24.19 -14.08 2.10
CA ARG A 167 24.49 -15.41 2.65
C ARG A 167 23.61 -15.62 3.89
N PRO A 168 22.92 -16.77 4.01
CA PRO A 168 22.13 -17.05 5.19
C PRO A 168 23.05 -17.30 6.40
N ALA A 169 22.89 -16.51 7.44
CA ALA A 169 23.43 -16.84 8.75
C ALA A 169 22.49 -17.84 9.46
N SER A 170 23.09 -18.85 10.09
CA SER A 170 22.44 -19.79 11.01
C SER A 170 21.94 -19.07 12.26
N GLY A 171 20.75 -18.48 12.17
CA GLY A 171 20.03 -17.86 13.27
C GLY A 171 18.96 -18.79 13.87
N PRO A 172 18.42 -18.45 15.06
CA PRO A 172 17.40 -19.24 15.75
C PRO A 172 16.16 -19.48 14.86
N PHE A 173 15.42 -20.55 15.17
CA PHE A 173 14.23 -21.00 14.43
C PHE A 173 13.29 -19.82 14.11
N CYS A 174 13.19 -19.46 12.83
CA CYS A 174 12.28 -18.42 12.36
C CYS A 174 10.98 -19.08 11.89
N PHE A 175 9.89 -18.85 12.61
CA PHE A 175 8.57 -19.38 12.28
C PHE A 175 7.82 -18.58 11.20
N MET A 176 8.53 -17.73 10.44
CA MET A 176 7.98 -16.90 9.37
C MET A 176 7.29 -17.72 8.28
N GLU A 177 7.87 -18.84 7.87
CA GLU A 177 7.24 -19.71 6.87
C GLU A 177 5.89 -20.24 7.37
N GLN A 178 5.79 -20.56 8.65
CA GLN A 178 4.55 -21.04 9.26
C GLN A 178 3.49 -19.93 9.32
N LEU A 179 3.88 -18.70 9.68
CA LEU A 179 2.97 -17.55 9.65
C LEU A 179 2.48 -17.27 8.23
N CYS A 180 3.37 -17.31 7.24
CA CYS A 180 2.98 -17.13 5.85
C CYS A 180 1.98 -18.22 5.41
N ARG A 181 2.22 -19.49 5.73
CA ARG A 181 1.26 -20.57 5.43
C ARG A 181 -0.09 -20.38 6.09
N LEU A 182 -0.13 -19.92 7.36
CA LEU A 182 -1.38 -19.73 8.11
C LEU A 182 -2.18 -18.49 7.69
N HIS A 183 -1.56 -17.53 7.01
CA HIS A 183 -2.16 -16.23 6.71
C HIS A 183 -2.05 -15.83 5.24
N ASP A 184 -1.89 -16.81 4.34
CA ASP A 184 -1.78 -16.61 2.88
C ASP A 184 -0.62 -15.68 2.48
N GLY A 185 0.45 -15.70 3.28
CA GLY A 185 1.65 -14.90 3.11
C GLY A 185 2.57 -15.43 2.01
N LEU A 186 3.21 -14.52 1.29
CA LEU A 186 4.25 -14.85 0.32
C LEU A 186 5.61 -14.97 1.01
N VAL A 187 6.09 -16.19 1.20
CA VAL A 187 7.31 -16.49 1.99
C VAL A 187 8.54 -15.74 1.48
N LEU A 188 8.74 -15.70 0.16
CA LEU A 188 9.91 -15.02 -0.43
C LEU A 188 9.85 -13.51 -0.23
N GLU A 189 8.68 -12.90 -0.42
CA GLU A 189 8.46 -11.47 -0.15
C GLU A 189 8.68 -11.15 1.34
N ALA A 190 8.14 -11.96 2.25
CA ALA A 190 8.32 -11.78 3.69
C ALA A 190 9.79 -11.89 4.11
N LYS A 191 10.54 -12.85 3.54
CA LYS A 191 11.98 -12.99 3.75
C LYS A 191 12.75 -11.77 3.22
N GLY A 192 12.39 -11.28 2.03
CA GLY A 192 12.98 -10.07 1.44
C GLY A 192 12.77 -8.84 2.32
N VAL A 193 11.54 -8.60 2.76
CA VAL A 193 11.21 -7.50 3.70
C VAL A 193 11.96 -7.64 5.01
N LYS A 194 12.06 -8.85 5.57
CA LYS A 194 12.83 -9.08 6.80
C LYS A 194 14.30 -8.68 6.63
N GLU A 195 14.93 -9.12 5.55
CA GLU A 195 16.37 -8.97 5.36
C GLU A 195 16.75 -7.54 4.98
N HIS A 196 16.01 -6.95 4.04
CA HIS A 196 16.38 -5.69 3.39
C HIS A 196 15.68 -4.46 3.97
N PHE A 197 14.66 -4.64 4.81
CA PHE A 197 13.94 -3.51 5.41
C PHE A 197 13.92 -3.61 6.94
N TRP A 198 13.37 -4.69 7.49
CA TRP A 198 13.20 -4.81 8.94
C TRP A 198 14.54 -4.85 9.68
N LYS A 199 15.50 -5.68 9.24
CA LYS A 199 16.81 -5.77 9.89
C LYS A 199 17.59 -4.43 9.88
N PRO A 200 17.77 -3.73 8.74
CA PRO A 200 18.39 -2.41 8.72
C PRO A 200 17.68 -1.39 9.64
N PHE A 201 16.35 -1.37 9.61
CA PHE A 201 15.56 -0.49 10.46
C PHE A 201 15.80 -0.74 11.95
N ILE A 202 15.75 -2.01 12.39
CA ILE A 202 16.00 -2.37 13.78
C ILE A 202 17.45 -2.05 14.19
N LYS A 203 18.43 -2.32 13.31
CA LYS A 203 19.83 -1.92 13.53
C LYS A 203 19.96 -0.41 13.77
N LYS A 204 19.29 0.41 12.96
CA LYS A 204 19.27 1.87 13.14
C LYS A 204 18.69 2.28 14.51
N LEU A 205 17.63 1.62 14.98
CA LEU A 205 17.07 1.90 16.30
C LEU A 205 18.03 1.52 17.44
N PHE A 206 18.79 0.43 17.30
CA PHE A 206 19.87 0.09 18.23
C PHE A 206 20.99 1.13 18.22
N HIS A 207 21.46 1.50 17.03
CA HIS A 207 22.52 2.49 16.85
C HIS A 207 22.15 3.85 17.48
N LYS A 208 20.89 4.29 17.29
CA LYS A 208 20.33 5.50 17.90
C LYS A 208 19.98 5.35 19.39
N ARG A 209 20.22 4.17 19.99
CA ARG A 209 19.90 3.82 21.38
C ARG A 209 18.42 3.98 21.75
N ILE A 210 17.54 3.89 20.75
CA ILE A 210 16.09 3.84 20.94
C ILE A 210 15.71 2.45 21.45
N LEU A 211 16.27 1.40 20.83
CA LEU A 211 16.17 0.03 21.34
C LEU A 211 17.44 -0.32 22.12
N ARG A 212 17.27 -1.00 23.26
CA ARG A 212 18.36 -1.57 24.06
C ARG A 212 18.41 -3.08 23.92
N GLY A 213 19.60 -3.68 23.97
CA GLY A 213 19.77 -5.11 23.77
C GLY A 213 21.07 -5.44 23.03
N LYS A 214 21.08 -6.53 22.28
CA LYS A 214 22.23 -7.01 21.51
C LYS A 214 22.07 -6.62 20.04
N GLU A 215 22.81 -5.59 19.62
CA GLU A 215 22.75 -5.04 18.26
C GLU A 215 23.17 -6.08 17.20
N ASP A 216 24.24 -6.83 17.43
CA ASP A 216 24.75 -7.82 16.45
C ASP A 216 23.72 -8.90 16.11
N SER A 217 22.98 -9.36 17.11
CA SER A 217 21.96 -10.41 16.95
C SER A 217 20.54 -9.88 16.78
N LEU A 218 20.32 -8.56 16.95
CA LEU A 218 19.01 -7.91 16.98
C LEU A 218 18.05 -8.56 17.99
N THR A 219 18.53 -8.85 19.20
CA THR A 219 17.76 -9.51 20.26
C THR A 219 17.87 -8.80 21.60
N GLY A 220 17.09 -9.24 22.61
CA GLY A 220 17.18 -8.75 23.98
C GLY A 220 16.44 -7.45 24.27
N PHE A 221 15.78 -6.85 23.27
CA PHE A 221 14.96 -5.63 23.47
C PHE A 221 13.63 -5.88 24.20
N LEU A 222 13.20 -7.14 24.31
CA LEU A 222 12.07 -7.56 25.15
C LEU A 222 12.50 -7.97 26.57
N ASP A 223 13.80 -7.97 26.87
CA ASP A 223 14.29 -8.35 28.20
C ASP A 223 13.77 -7.34 29.24
N PRO A 224 13.42 -7.78 30.47
CA PRO A 224 12.90 -6.89 31.53
C PRO A 224 13.78 -5.66 31.76
N MET A 225 15.10 -5.82 31.59
CA MET A 225 16.08 -4.76 31.79
C MET A 225 16.10 -3.73 30.65
N ASN A 226 15.57 -4.03 29.47
CA ASN A 226 15.66 -3.18 28.29
C ASN A 226 14.29 -2.64 27.85
N PHE A 227 13.24 -3.42 28.07
CA PHE A 227 11.93 -3.21 27.48
C PHE A 227 11.30 -1.86 27.85
N GLY A 228 11.23 -1.53 29.14
CA GLY A 228 10.60 -0.28 29.59
C GLY A 228 11.24 0.97 28.99
N ASP A 229 12.58 1.04 29.02
CA ASP A 229 13.33 2.16 28.44
C ASP A 229 13.15 2.22 26.91
N SER A 230 13.12 1.06 26.24
CA SER A 230 12.96 0.96 24.79
C SER A 230 11.55 1.35 24.33
N LEU A 231 10.52 0.91 25.05
CA LEU A 231 9.12 1.24 24.78
C LEU A 231 8.86 2.74 24.93
N LEU A 232 9.38 3.36 26.00
CA LEU A 232 9.27 4.79 26.22
C LEU A 232 9.98 5.60 25.13
N ALA A 233 11.22 5.24 24.79
CA ALA A 233 11.98 5.94 23.75
C ALA A 233 11.32 5.82 22.37
N LEU A 234 10.85 4.63 22.01
CA LEU A 234 10.16 4.39 20.74
C LEU A 234 8.83 5.15 20.67
N SER A 235 8.06 5.14 21.76
CA SER A 235 6.77 5.84 21.82
C SER A 235 6.94 7.35 21.68
N ARG A 236 7.97 7.91 22.33
CA ARG A 236 8.30 9.33 22.21
C ARG A 236 8.72 9.69 20.78
N LEU A 237 9.59 8.90 20.17
CA LEU A 237 10.04 9.14 18.81
C LEU A 237 8.88 9.09 17.80
N TYR A 238 7.96 8.13 17.98
CA TYR A 238 6.75 8.03 17.17
C TYR A 238 5.85 9.26 17.35
N GLU A 239 5.64 9.71 18.59
CA GLU A 239 4.84 10.90 18.90
C GLU A 239 5.42 12.16 18.27
N GLU A 240 6.75 12.36 18.36
CA GLU A 240 7.45 13.46 17.69
C GLU A 240 7.22 13.45 16.18
N HIS A 241 7.28 12.27 15.54
CA HIS A 241 6.99 12.12 14.11
C HIS A 241 5.53 12.43 13.76
N VAL A 242 4.58 11.93 14.55
CA VAL A 242 3.14 12.18 14.37
C VAL A 242 2.84 13.67 14.46
N LEU A 243 3.43 14.39 15.42
CA LEU A 243 3.23 15.82 15.58
C LEU A 243 3.91 16.63 14.46
N ALA A 244 5.11 16.25 14.05
CA ALA A 244 5.88 16.95 13.01
C ALA A 244 5.28 16.78 11.59
N THR A 245 4.75 15.59 11.28
CA THR A 245 4.08 15.34 10.00
C THR A 245 2.58 15.67 10.06
N GLY A 246 2.07 15.82 11.27
CA GLY A 246 0.66 15.91 11.55
C GLY A 246 -0.15 14.69 11.06
N SER A 247 0.49 13.52 10.99
CA SER A 247 -0.17 12.26 10.65
C SER A 247 -1.17 11.83 11.73
N LEU A 248 -1.96 10.79 11.44
CA LEU A 248 -2.81 10.17 12.44
C LEU A 248 -1.96 9.39 13.45
N ASP A 249 -2.25 9.54 14.74
CA ASP A 249 -1.69 8.66 15.77
C ASP A 249 -2.35 7.27 15.67
N GLU A 250 -1.67 6.34 15.00
CA GLU A 250 -2.16 4.98 14.78
C GLU A 250 -2.19 4.14 16.07
N ARG A 251 -1.76 4.66 17.22
CA ARG A 251 -1.95 3.99 18.53
C ARG A 251 -3.42 4.03 18.98
N ILE A 252 -4.26 4.86 18.35
CA ILE A 252 -5.72 4.90 18.56
C ILE A 252 -6.37 3.51 18.49
N PHE A 253 -5.83 2.60 17.67
CA PHE A 253 -6.33 1.23 17.54
C PHE A 253 -6.12 0.35 18.78
N THR A 254 -5.15 0.70 19.64
CA THR A 254 -4.79 -0.08 20.84
C THR A 254 -5.36 0.49 22.14
N GLY A 255 -6.08 1.62 22.09
CA GLY A 255 -6.66 2.26 23.28
C GLY A 255 -7.89 1.54 23.82
N GLU A 256 -8.17 1.68 25.11
CA GLU A 256 -9.32 1.05 25.78
C GLU A 256 -10.69 1.54 25.25
N GLY A 257 -10.74 2.75 24.67
CA GLY A 257 -11.93 3.34 24.02
C GLY A 257 -11.87 3.37 22.48
N ALA A 258 -11.03 2.56 21.84
CA ALA A 258 -10.76 2.64 20.40
C ALA A 258 -12.02 2.59 19.52
N SER A 259 -13.04 1.81 19.89
CA SER A 259 -14.28 1.68 19.11
C SER A 259 -15.08 2.99 19.03
N GLU A 260 -15.09 3.75 20.13
CA GLU A 260 -15.76 5.04 20.27
C GLU A 260 -14.93 6.13 19.59
N ASP A 261 -13.64 6.20 19.92
CA ASP A 261 -12.69 7.17 19.34
C ASP A 261 -12.62 7.07 17.80
N ILE A 262 -12.74 5.86 17.25
CA ILE A 262 -12.72 5.63 15.79
C ILE A 262 -14.11 5.85 15.17
N GLY A 263 -15.20 5.55 15.89
CA GLY A 263 -16.57 5.68 15.39
C GLY A 263 -16.96 4.52 14.50
N THR A 264 -16.91 3.30 15.03
CA THR A 264 -17.25 2.10 14.25
C THR A 264 -18.71 2.16 13.77
N PRO A 265 -19.02 2.11 12.45
CA PRO A 265 -20.36 1.74 12.03
C PRO A 265 -20.53 0.29 12.48
N GLY A 266 -21.32 0.05 13.55
CA GLY A 266 -21.40 -1.28 14.16
C GLY A 266 -21.89 -2.36 13.18
N PRO A 267 -21.83 -3.66 13.54
CA PRO A 267 -20.81 -4.39 14.28
C PRO A 267 -19.86 -5.10 13.29
N CYS A 268 -18.54 -4.86 13.40
CA CYS A 268 -17.53 -5.63 12.65
C CYS A 268 -16.24 -5.88 13.43
N LEU A 269 -16.26 -5.57 14.72
CA LEU A 269 -15.18 -5.82 15.67
C LEU A 269 -15.87 -6.46 16.89
N CYS A 270 -15.71 -7.78 17.01
CA CYS A 270 -16.31 -8.69 17.99
C CYS A 270 -17.64 -9.33 17.58
N GLU A 271 -17.53 -10.64 17.38
CA GLU A 271 -18.57 -11.68 17.24
C GLU A 271 -19.41 -11.71 15.96
N GLY A 272 -19.60 -12.94 15.48
CA GLY A 272 -20.10 -13.23 14.15
C GLY A 272 -21.55 -12.84 13.97
N ALA A 273 -21.81 -12.08 12.91
CA ALA A 273 -23.01 -12.19 12.10
C ALA A 273 -22.73 -11.49 10.75
N GLU A 274 -22.99 -12.23 9.69
CA GLU A 274 -23.01 -11.74 8.31
C GLU A 274 -24.09 -10.65 8.19
N HIS A 275 -23.76 -9.46 7.67
CA HIS A 275 -24.48 -8.79 6.58
C HIS A 275 -23.87 -7.43 6.17
N GLN A 276 -23.63 -7.37 4.85
CA GLN A 276 -23.46 -6.29 3.88
C GLN A 276 -23.43 -4.78 4.28
N ASN A 277 -22.43 -4.13 3.65
CA ASN A 277 -22.42 -2.79 3.01
C ASN A 277 -21.68 -1.62 3.67
N SER A 278 -20.36 -1.56 3.43
CA SER A 278 -19.63 -0.28 3.17
C SER A 278 -18.37 -0.44 2.31
N ALA A 279 -18.23 -1.53 1.54
CA ALA A 279 -17.09 -1.78 0.65
C ALA A 279 -17.46 -1.61 -0.84
N SER A 280 -18.23 -0.56 -1.18
CA SER A 280 -18.61 -0.27 -2.56
C SER A 280 -17.43 0.22 -3.42
N ALA A 281 -16.35 0.73 -2.81
CA ALA A 281 -15.16 1.22 -3.53
C ALA A 281 -14.22 0.10 -4.05
N LEU A 282 -14.43 -1.17 -3.65
CA LEU A 282 -13.59 -2.30 -4.07
C LEU A 282 -14.28 -3.24 -5.06
N LYS A 283 -15.51 -2.91 -5.50
CA LYS A 283 -16.21 -3.67 -6.54
C LYS A 283 -15.74 -3.23 -7.92
N VAL A 284 -14.63 -3.79 -8.38
CA VAL A 284 -14.18 -3.64 -9.77
C VAL A 284 -15.16 -4.35 -10.67
N SER A 285 -16.08 -3.58 -11.27
CA SER A 285 -16.93 -4.03 -12.35
C SER A 285 -16.23 -3.65 -13.64
N THR A 286 -15.61 -4.60 -14.34
CA THR A 286 -15.13 -4.31 -15.71
C THR A 286 -16.35 -4.17 -16.64
N PRO A 287 -16.43 -3.12 -17.47
CA PRO A 287 -17.66 -2.77 -18.19
C PRO A 287 -18.13 -3.78 -19.27
N LEU A 288 -17.36 -4.83 -19.58
CA LEU A 288 -17.47 -5.52 -20.88
C LEU A 288 -17.95 -6.98 -20.87
N THR A 289 -18.52 -7.49 -19.77
CA THR A 289 -19.09 -8.86 -19.82
C THR A 289 -20.37 -9.09 -19.04
N GLY A 290 -20.82 -8.19 -18.16
CA GLY A 290 -22.00 -8.45 -17.32
C GLY A 290 -21.91 -9.76 -16.48
N ARG A 291 -20.75 -10.41 -16.48
CA ARG A 291 -20.47 -11.67 -15.78
C ARG A 291 -19.73 -11.32 -14.51
N LYS A 292 -20.33 -11.70 -13.38
CA LYS A 292 -19.64 -11.74 -12.09
C LYS A 292 -18.51 -12.77 -12.18
N TYR A 293 -17.27 -12.31 -12.44
CA TYR A 293 -16.08 -13.18 -12.49
C TYR A 293 -15.49 -13.48 -11.11
N VAL A 294 -15.94 -12.78 -10.08
CA VAL A 294 -15.63 -13.17 -8.71
C VAL A 294 -16.64 -14.26 -8.32
N GLN A 295 -16.15 -15.49 -8.23
CA GLN A 295 -16.85 -16.56 -7.54
C GLN A 295 -17.18 -16.03 -6.13
N GLU A 296 -18.47 -15.79 -5.86
CA GLU A 296 -18.98 -15.46 -4.52
C GLU A 296 -18.73 -16.69 -3.63
N GLY A 297 -17.50 -16.81 -3.15
CA GLY A 297 -16.98 -17.95 -2.43
C GLY A 297 -15.80 -17.52 -1.58
N SER A 298 -16.09 -17.26 -0.30
CA SER A 298 -15.23 -16.74 0.77
C SER A 298 -15.06 -15.21 0.81
N LEU A 299 -15.57 -14.62 1.90
CA LEU A 299 -15.39 -13.23 2.34
C LEU A 299 -13.91 -12.96 2.65
N ALA A 300 -13.07 -12.86 1.61
CA ALA A 300 -11.66 -12.53 1.78
C ALA A 300 -11.49 -11.06 2.18
N SER A 301 -10.73 -10.81 3.25
CA SER A 301 -10.34 -9.44 3.64
C SER A 301 -9.60 -8.73 2.49
N PRO A 302 -9.62 -7.39 2.40
CA PRO A 302 -8.91 -6.65 1.35
C PRO A 302 -7.43 -7.03 1.23
N LEU A 303 -6.76 -7.25 2.37
CA LEU A 303 -5.38 -7.71 2.41
C LEU A 303 -5.23 -9.12 1.82
N SER A 304 -6.07 -10.08 2.24
CA SER A 304 -6.06 -11.44 1.66
C SER A 304 -6.34 -11.45 0.16
N SER A 305 -7.23 -10.57 -0.32
CA SER A 305 -7.51 -10.40 -1.75
C SER A 305 -6.26 -9.91 -2.51
N ALA A 306 -5.59 -8.88 -1.99
CA ALA A 306 -4.34 -8.38 -2.56
C ALA A 306 -3.24 -9.45 -2.56
N MET A 307 -3.05 -10.17 -1.44
CA MET A 307 -2.06 -11.26 -1.36
C MET A 307 -2.32 -12.38 -2.38
N LYS A 308 -3.59 -12.76 -2.58
CA LYS A 308 -3.98 -13.74 -3.58
C LYS A 308 -3.68 -13.25 -5.00
N SER A 309 -3.92 -11.97 -5.29
CA SER A 309 -3.62 -11.36 -6.58
C SER A 309 -2.11 -11.43 -6.90
N VAL A 310 -1.27 -10.99 -5.97
CA VAL A 310 0.20 -11.07 -6.10
C VAL A 310 0.67 -12.53 -6.21
N GLY A 311 0.08 -13.44 -5.44
CA GLY A 311 0.39 -14.87 -5.51
C GLY A 311 0.07 -15.50 -6.88
N ARG A 312 -1.07 -15.12 -7.49
CA ARG A 312 -1.42 -15.54 -8.86
C ARG A 312 -0.43 -14.99 -9.88
N LEU A 313 -0.04 -13.73 -9.77
CA LEU A 313 0.96 -13.12 -10.65
C LEU A 313 2.30 -13.88 -10.57
N HIS A 314 2.82 -14.16 -9.38
CA HIS A 314 4.06 -14.91 -9.22
C HIS A 314 3.95 -16.36 -9.70
N THR A 315 2.78 -16.98 -9.56
CA THR A 315 2.53 -18.31 -10.13
C THR A 315 2.56 -18.26 -11.66
N LEU A 316 1.96 -17.23 -12.25
CA LEU A 316 1.99 -16.97 -13.70
C LEU A 316 3.40 -16.63 -14.19
N LEU A 317 4.26 -16.05 -13.37
CA LEU A 317 5.66 -15.76 -13.74
C LEU A 317 6.63 -16.86 -13.30
N SER A 318 6.13 -17.94 -12.71
CA SER A 318 6.99 -19.05 -12.30
C SER A 318 7.64 -19.69 -13.53
N GLY A 319 8.97 -19.80 -13.48
CA GLY A 319 9.78 -20.35 -14.58
C GLY A 319 10.08 -19.39 -15.73
N THR A 320 9.56 -18.16 -15.71
CA THR A 320 9.96 -17.14 -16.70
C THR A 320 11.28 -16.47 -16.28
N LYS A 321 12.12 -16.15 -17.25
CA LYS A 321 13.33 -15.34 -17.05
C LYS A 321 13.07 -13.92 -17.52
N GLN A 322 13.90 -12.98 -17.10
CA GLN A 322 13.95 -11.65 -17.73
C GLN A 322 14.45 -11.83 -19.17
N GLY A 323 13.73 -11.23 -20.13
CA GLY A 323 13.96 -11.42 -21.56
C GLY A 323 13.15 -12.55 -22.22
N PRO A 324 13.31 -12.73 -23.54
CA PRO A 324 12.57 -13.75 -24.30
C PRO A 324 13.00 -15.18 -23.90
N SER A 325 12.04 -16.11 -23.91
CA SER A 325 12.35 -17.54 -23.76
C SER A 325 13.19 -18.03 -24.96
N ALA A 326 13.95 -19.12 -24.79
CA ALA A 326 14.71 -19.70 -25.92
C ALA A 326 13.79 -20.06 -27.10
N LYS A 327 12.59 -20.57 -26.79
CA LYS A 327 11.54 -20.89 -27.75
C LYS A 327 11.00 -19.63 -28.43
N LEU A 328 10.75 -18.56 -27.69
CA LEU A 328 10.31 -17.28 -28.25
C LEU A 328 11.38 -16.67 -29.16
N ALA A 329 12.65 -16.68 -28.75
CA ALA A 329 13.76 -16.17 -29.55
C ALA A 329 13.89 -16.93 -30.89
N GLU A 330 13.78 -18.27 -30.85
CA GLU A 330 13.75 -19.09 -32.06
C GLU A 330 12.52 -18.80 -32.93
N THR A 331 11.36 -18.64 -32.30
CA THR A 331 10.09 -18.32 -32.97
C THR A 331 10.17 -16.97 -33.68
N LEU A 332 10.70 -15.93 -33.03
CA LEU A 332 10.87 -14.60 -33.62
C LEU A 332 11.80 -14.66 -34.83
N ARG A 333 12.92 -15.40 -34.72
CA ARG A 333 13.86 -15.60 -35.83
C ARG A 333 13.27 -16.37 -37.00
N TYR A 334 12.42 -17.36 -36.73
CA TYR A 334 11.71 -18.12 -37.78
C TYR A 334 10.67 -17.26 -38.49
N VAL A 335 9.88 -16.49 -37.74
CA VAL A 335 8.84 -15.61 -38.29
C VAL A 335 9.44 -14.50 -39.14
N SER A 336 10.66 -14.05 -38.81
CA SER A 336 11.37 -13.02 -39.56
C SER A 336 12.19 -13.58 -40.74
N ALA A 337 11.95 -14.79 -41.24
CA ALA A 337 12.82 -15.41 -42.27
C ALA A 337 12.93 -14.60 -43.58
N CYS A 338 12.02 -13.65 -43.84
CA CYS A 338 12.09 -12.69 -44.96
C CYS A 338 12.36 -11.22 -44.54
N ALA A 339 12.53 -10.94 -43.23
CA ALA A 339 12.63 -9.60 -42.64
C ALA A 339 13.80 -9.49 -41.64
N ARG A 340 13.98 -8.32 -41.00
CA ARG A 340 14.98 -8.17 -39.92
C ARG A 340 14.46 -8.80 -38.63
N ASP A 341 15.34 -9.47 -37.89
CA ASP A 341 15.02 -10.00 -36.55
C ASP A 341 14.51 -8.88 -35.62
N PRO A 342 13.25 -8.94 -35.14
CA PRO A 342 12.67 -7.88 -34.32
C PRO A 342 13.20 -7.86 -32.88
N SER A 343 13.94 -8.88 -32.43
CA SER A 343 14.35 -9.05 -31.03
C SER A 343 15.10 -7.83 -30.47
N ASN A 344 16.03 -7.27 -31.24
CA ASN A 344 16.80 -6.08 -30.85
C ASN A 344 15.95 -4.79 -30.86
N ALA A 345 14.96 -4.70 -31.75
CA ALA A 345 14.05 -3.55 -31.79
C ALA A 345 13.07 -3.58 -30.60
N ILE A 346 12.54 -4.77 -30.28
CA ILE A 346 11.70 -5.00 -29.11
C ILE A 346 12.45 -4.64 -27.83
N SER A 347 13.66 -5.20 -27.65
CA SER A 347 14.44 -4.98 -26.42
C SER A 347 14.80 -3.51 -26.21
N ARG A 348 15.19 -2.80 -27.28
CA ARG A 348 15.42 -1.35 -27.21
C ARG A 348 14.17 -0.58 -26.79
N ARG A 349 13.01 -0.90 -27.38
CA ARG A 349 11.74 -0.25 -27.03
C ARG A 349 11.34 -0.49 -25.57
N LEU A 350 11.55 -1.70 -25.03
CA LEU A 350 11.29 -1.98 -23.61
C LEU A 350 12.22 -1.17 -22.71
N ASN A 351 13.51 -1.04 -23.07
CA ASN A 351 14.46 -0.19 -22.33
C ASN A 351 14.07 1.30 -22.38
N ASP A 352 13.69 1.82 -23.54
CA ASP A 352 13.24 3.22 -23.66
C ASP A 352 12.00 3.47 -22.76
N MET A 353 11.07 2.50 -22.71
CA MET A 353 9.92 2.57 -21.80
C MET A 353 10.32 2.43 -20.32
N PHE A 354 11.33 1.62 -20.01
CA PHE A 354 11.86 1.50 -18.65
C PHE A 354 12.43 2.83 -18.16
N ASP A 355 13.17 3.53 -19.01
CA ASP A 355 13.77 4.83 -18.69
C ASP A 355 12.68 5.88 -18.43
N VAL A 356 11.67 5.97 -19.31
CA VAL A 356 10.52 6.89 -19.13
C VAL A 356 9.77 6.58 -17.84
N PHE A 357 9.51 5.30 -17.56
CA PHE A 357 8.81 4.90 -16.35
C PHE A 357 9.62 5.19 -15.08
N SER A 358 10.92 4.93 -15.11
CA SER A 358 11.80 5.15 -13.97
C SER A 358 11.98 6.63 -13.66
N GLN A 359 12.17 7.48 -14.68
CA GLN A 359 12.25 8.94 -14.54
C GLN A 359 10.98 9.53 -13.93
N HIS A 360 9.81 8.99 -14.26
CA HIS A 360 8.55 9.44 -13.66
C HIS A 360 8.49 9.24 -12.12
N TYR A 361 9.25 8.29 -11.59
CA TYR A 361 9.31 8.00 -10.16
C TYR A 361 10.63 8.44 -9.49
N GLU A 362 11.57 9.01 -10.24
CA GLU A 362 12.91 9.37 -9.77
C GLU A 362 12.87 10.53 -8.76
N ASP A 363 11.98 11.51 -8.97
CA ASP A 363 11.77 12.66 -8.08
C ASP A 363 10.84 12.37 -6.87
N VAL A 364 10.36 11.13 -6.75
CA VAL A 364 9.47 10.73 -5.65
C VAL A 364 10.30 10.13 -4.50
N THR A 365 9.70 9.34 -3.61
CA THR A 365 10.45 8.67 -2.54
C THR A 365 11.23 7.50 -3.13
N PHE A 366 12.45 7.26 -2.64
CA PHE A 366 13.30 6.13 -3.04
C PHE A 366 12.57 4.78 -3.05
N VAL A 367 11.62 4.58 -2.12
CA VAL A 367 10.78 3.37 -2.06
C VAL A 367 9.89 3.22 -3.29
N LEU A 368 9.30 4.31 -3.78
CA LEU A 368 8.48 4.27 -4.98
C LEU A 368 9.33 4.02 -6.23
N ALA A 369 10.56 4.54 -6.27
CA ALA A 369 11.51 4.27 -7.35
C ALA A 369 11.92 2.78 -7.41
N ASP A 370 12.32 2.16 -6.30
CA ASP A 370 12.69 0.72 -6.29
C ASP A 370 11.48 -0.18 -6.62
N MET A 371 10.30 0.17 -6.11
CA MET A 371 9.07 -0.55 -6.45
C MET A 371 8.71 -0.39 -7.93
N ALA A 372 8.92 0.78 -8.52
CA ALA A 372 8.72 1.01 -9.95
C ALA A 372 9.66 0.10 -10.77
N VAL A 373 10.94 0.04 -10.41
CA VAL A 373 11.91 -0.86 -11.05
C VAL A 373 11.47 -2.32 -10.91
N LYS A 374 11.09 -2.77 -9.71
CA LYS A 374 10.57 -4.13 -9.48
C LYS A 374 9.34 -4.42 -10.34
N TYR A 375 8.38 -3.51 -10.38
CA TYR A 375 7.14 -3.69 -11.16
C TYR A 375 7.42 -3.77 -12.65
N PHE A 376 8.34 -2.95 -13.15
CA PHE A 376 8.69 -2.97 -14.56
C PHE A 376 9.32 -4.31 -14.96
N HIS A 377 10.25 -4.85 -14.17
CA HIS A 377 10.84 -6.15 -14.46
C HIS A 377 9.83 -7.31 -14.44
N LEU A 378 8.84 -7.25 -13.55
CA LEU A 378 7.72 -8.21 -13.55
C LEU A 378 6.84 -8.04 -14.79
N ALA A 379 6.61 -6.80 -15.22
CA ALA A 379 5.84 -6.48 -16.41
C ALA A 379 6.56 -6.92 -17.69
N GLU A 380 7.89 -6.78 -17.75
CA GLU A 380 8.74 -7.26 -18.84
C GLU A 380 8.67 -8.78 -18.98
N ALA A 381 8.79 -9.50 -17.86
CA ALA A 381 8.65 -10.96 -17.85
C ALA A 381 7.24 -11.40 -18.29
N LEU A 382 6.21 -10.68 -17.85
CA LEU A 382 4.82 -10.91 -18.27
C LEU A 382 4.63 -10.61 -19.76
N TYR A 383 5.23 -9.53 -20.24
CA TYR A 383 5.19 -9.09 -21.63
C TYR A 383 5.72 -10.18 -22.57
N TYR A 384 6.91 -10.73 -22.31
CA TYR A 384 7.47 -11.78 -23.18
C TYR A 384 6.62 -13.05 -23.16
N ARG A 385 6.05 -13.42 -22.00
CA ARG A 385 5.14 -14.56 -21.88
C ARG A 385 3.85 -14.37 -22.69
N ILE A 386 3.25 -13.17 -22.63
CA ILE A 386 2.04 -12.86 -23.39
C ILE A 386 2.37 -12.76 -24.89
N LEU A 387 3.50 -12.15 -25.25
CA LEU A 387 3.94 -12.06 -26.64
C LEU A 387 4.13 -13.44 -27.27
N GLU A 388 4.77 -14.38 -26.56
CA GLU A 388 4.88 -15.78 -27.00
C GLU A 388 3.51 -16.39 -27.27
N SER A 389 2.57 -16.23 -26.32
CA SER A 389 1.21 -16.74 -26.45
C SER A 389 0.43 -16.12 -27.62
N VAL A 390 0.63 -14.82 -27.90
CA VAL A 390 0.02 -14.12 -29.03
C VAL A 390 0.57 -14.66 -30.35
N ILE A 391 1.89 -14.79 -30.48
CA ILE A 391 2.52 -15.30 -31.71
C ILE A 391 2.10 -16.74 -32.00
N GLU A 392 2.07 -17.59 -30.97
CA GLU A 392 1.60 -18.98 -31.11
C GLU A 392 0.16 -19.06 -31.60
N ARG A 393 -0.71 -18.24 -31.01
CA ARG A 393 -2.13 -18.20 -31.40
C ARG A 393 -2.31 -17.71 -32.83
N GLU A 394 -1.58 -16.69 -33.25
CA GLU A 394 -1.67 -16.18 -34.62
C GLU A 394 -1.12 -17.15 -35.65
N LYS A 395 -0.03 -17.86 -35.34
CA LYS A 395 0.45 -18.96 -36.20
C LYS A 395 -0.60 -20.06 -36.35
N MET A 396 -1.34 -20.38 -35.29
CA MET A 396 -2.44 -21.36 -35.38
C MET A 396 -3.59 -20.88 -36.27
N ILE A 397 -3.83 -19.57 -36.37
CA ILE A 397 -4.91 -18.99 -37.17
C ILE A 397 -4.49 -18.78 -38.63
N LEU A 398 -3.29 -18.25 -38.85
CA LEU A 398 -2.81 -17.78 -40.15
C LEU A 398 -1.84 -18.76 -40.84
N GLY A 399 -1.41 -19.82 -40.16
CA GLY A 399 -0.44 -20.79 -40.69
C GLY A 399 0.97 -20.18 -40.81
N ASP A 400 1.63 -20.40 -41.95
CA ASP A 400 2.97 -19.88 -42.27
C ASP A 400 2.97 -18.41 -42.74
N ALA A 401 1.92 -17.65 -42.45
CA ALA A 401 1.87 -16.23 -42.79
C ALA A 401 2.96 -15.44 -42.05
N ASP A 402 3.53 -14.46 -42.74
CA ASP A 402 4.53 -13.55 -42.16
C ASP A 402 3.89 -12.57 -41.17
N LEU A 403 4.31 -12.63 -39.91
CA LEU A 403 3.84 -11.74 -38.83
C LEU A 403 4.74 -10.50 -38.67
N SER A 404 5.77 -10.32 -39.51
CA SER A 404 6.73 -9.21 -39.41
C SER A 404 6.04 -7.85 -39.38
N CYS A 405 5.01 -7.65 -40.21
CA CYS A 405 4.22 -6.42 -40.25
C CYS A 405 3.54 -6.06 -38.93
N ILE A 406 3.26 -7.05 -38.06
CA ILE A 406 2.68 -6.82 -36.72
C ILE A 406 3.79 -6.66 -35.67
N LEU A 407 4.82 -7.51 -35.72
CA LEU A 407 5.94 -7.49 -34.78
C LEU A 407 6.87 -6.28 -34.94
N GLU A 408 6.76 -5.53 -36.04
CA GLU A 408 7.47 -4.26 -36.21
C GLU A 408 6.70 -3.07 -35.63
N GLN A 409 5.40 -3.20 -35.33
CA GLN A 409 4.57 -2.06 -34.94
C GLN A 409 4.89 -1.55 -33.54
N ASP A 410 5.37 -0.30 -33.46
CA ASP A 410 5.71 0.37 -32.20
C ASP A 410 4.54 0.38 -31.19
N ILE A 411 3.37 0.77 -31.69
CA ILE A 411 2.19 0.95 -30.86
C ILE A 411 1.69 -0.36 -30.24
N PHE A 412 1.87 -1.50 -30.92
CA PHE A 412 1.50 -2.81 -30.42
C PHE A 412 2.31 -3.15 -29.17
N HIS A 413 3.63 -3.03 -29.26
CA HIS A 413 4.53 -3.39 -28.17
C HIS A 413 4.42 -2.45 -26.96
N ARG A 414 4.28 -1.14 -27.20
CA ARG A 414 4.07 -0.17 -26.11
C ARG A 414 2.75 -0.41 -25.38
N SER A 415 1.69 -0.69 -26.13
CA SER A 415 0.37 -0.99 -25.54
C SER A 415 0.38 -2.30 -24.76
N LEU A 416 1.07 -3.34 -25.28
CA LEU A 416 1.20 -4.63 -24.60
C LEU A 416 1.99 -4.48 -23.29
N LEU A 417 3.12 -3.77 -23.30
CA LEU A 417 3.91 -3.54 -22.08
C LEU A 417 3.15 -2.70 -21.06
N ALA A 418 2.49 -1.62 -21.48
CA ALA A 418 1.65 -0.80 -20.61
C ALA A 418 0.52 -1.63 -19.96
N CYS A 419 -0.10 -2.55 -20.71
CA CYS A 419 -1.08 -3.49 -20.16
C CYS A 419 -0.46 -4.44 -19.12
N CYS A 420 0.71 -5.01 -19.40
CA CYS A 420 1.42 -5.87 -18.46
C CYS A 420 1.77 -5.12 -17.17
N LEU A 421 2.18 -3.86 -17.30
CA LEU A 421 2.52 -2.99 -16.18
C LEU A 421 1.29 -2.67 -15.33
N GLU A 422 0.15 -2.37 -15.96
CA GLU A 422 -1.11 -2.18 -15.24
C GLU A 422 -1.54 -3.44 -14.47
N ILE A 423 -1.41 -4.62 -15.07
CA ILE A 423 -1.70 -5.91 -14.38
C ILE A 423 -0.81 -6.06 -13.15
N VAL A 424 0.49 -5.75 -13.26
CA VAL A 424 1.43 -5.84 -12.14
C VAL A 424 1.06 -4.83 -11.05
N ILE A 425 0.87 -3.55 -11.40
CA ILE A 425 0.50 -2.48 -10.46
C ILE A 425 -0.80 -2.84 -9.72
N PHE A 426 -1.84 -3.23 -10.45
CA PHE A 426 -3.11 -3.65 -9.88
C PHE A 426 -2.96 -4.84 -8.93
N SER A 427 -2.09 -5.80 -9.27
CA SER A 427 -1.85 -6.98 -8.44
C SER A 427 -1.28 -6.61 -7.07
N TYR A 428 -0.35 -5.66 -7.01
CA TYR A 428 0.28 -5.22 -5.77
C TYR A 428 -0.50 -4.12 -5.03
N ARG A 429 -1.26 -3.28 -5.74
CA ARG A 429 -1.93 -2.10 -5.19
C ARG A 429 -3.35 -1.94 -5.75
N PRO A 430 -4.30 -2.84 -5.44
CA PRO A 430 -5.69 -2.67 -5.87
C PRO A 430 -6.31 -1.41 -5.22
N PRO A 431 -7.10 -0.60 -5.94
CA PRO A 431 -7.69 -0.86 -7.26
C PRO A 431 -6.82 -0.48 -8.48
N GLY A 432 -5.54 -0.19 -8.29
CA GLY A 432 -4.66 0.38 -9.32
C GLY A 432 -4.84 1.89 -9.45
N ASP A 433 -4.06 2.50 -10.35
CA ASP A 433 -4.11 3.94 -10.67
C ASP A 433 -4.40 4.18 -12.17
N PHE A 434 -5.02 3.22 -12.86
CA PHE A 434 -5.44 3.42 -14.26
C PHE A 434 -6.30 4.68 -14.41
N PRO A 435 -6.09 5.55 -15.44
CA PRO A 435 -5.25 5.36 -16.62
C PRO A 435 -3.82 5.92 -16.52
N ASN A 436 -3.23 6.07 -15.32
CA ASN A 436 -1.93 6.74 -15.14
C ASN A 436 -0.81 6.19 -16.05
N VAL A 437 -0.73 4.87 -16.21
CA VAL A 437 0.25 4.22 -17.10
C VAL A 437 0.11 4.70 -18.55
N LEU A 438 -1.10 5.02 -19.02
CA LEU A 438 -1.33 5.59 -20.35
C LEU A 438 -0.79 7.02 -20.43
N GLY A 439 -0.95 7.81 -19.37
CA GLY A 439 -0.39 9.15 -19.26
C GLY A 439 1.13 9.15 -19.33
N ILE A 440 1.78 8.26 -18.55
CA ILE A 440 3.25 8.12 -18.51
C ILE A 440 3.82 7.83 -19.89
N PHE A 441 3.23 6.87 -20.62
CA PHE A 441 3.71 6.49 -21.94
C PHE A 441 3.08 7.26 -23.10
N GLN A 442 2.24 8.27 -22.81
CA GLN A 442 1.49 9.05 -23.80
C GLN A 442 0.72 8.16 -24.81
N LEU A 443 0.07 7.11 -24.29
CA LEU A 443 -0.68 6.16 -25.11
C LEU A 443 -2.15 6.56 -25.23
N PRO A 444 -2.72 6.59 -26.45
CA PRO A 444 -4.15 6.82 -26.62
C PRO A 444 -5.02 5.72 -26.00
N ALA A 445 -6.03 6.13 -25.24
CA ALA A 445 -6.93 5.21 -24.54
C ALA A 445 -7.71 4.27 -25.48
N TYR A 446 -7.92 4.64 -26.76
CA TYR A 446 -8.67 3.80 -27.71
C TYR A 446 -7.94 2.49 -28.07
N HIS A 447 -6.61 2.40 -27.90
CA HIS A 447 -5.90 1.12 -28.04
C HIS A 447 -6.28 0.10 -26.97
N PHE A 448 -6.76 0.58 -25.83
CA PHE A 448 -7.23 -0.22 -24.71
C PHE A 448 -8.76 -0.39 -24.72
N TYR A 449 -9.46 0.34 -25.61
CA TYR A 449 -10.91 0.38 -25.71
C TYR A 449 -11.37 -0.02 -27.12
N LYS A 450 -11.55 -1.33 -27.36
CA LYS A 450 -12.32 -1.81 -28.51
C LYS A 450 -13.32 -2.89 -28.07
N GLN A 451 -14.61 -2.59 -28.22
CA GLN A 451 -15.69 -3.58 -28.17
C GLN A 451 -15.46 -4.62 -29.30
N PRO A 452 -15.72 -5.92 -29.07
CA PRO A 452 -15.59 -6.92 -30.13
C PRO A 452 -16.63 -6.65 -31.23
N PRO A 453 -16.26 -6.31 -32.47
CA PRO A 453 -17.21 -6.24 -33.56
C PRO A 453 -17.42 -7.65 -34.13
N GLN A 454 -18.68 -8.01 -34.35
CA GLN A 454 -19.09 -9.15 -35.17
C GLN A 454 -18.51 -8.96 -36.59
N ARG A 455 -17.51 -9.78 -36.94
CA ARG A 455 -16.87 -9.93 -38.27
C ARG A 455 -16.14 -8.69 -38.82
N LYS A 456 -14.81 -8.76 -38.99
CA LYS A 456 -14.01 -7.96 -39.94
C LYS A 456 -12.55 -8.52 -40.10
N PRO A 457 -11.76 -8.05 -41.10
CA PRO A 457 -10.85 -8.83 -41.97
C PRO A 457 -9.53 -9.27 -41.30
N PRO A 458 -8.76 -10.20 -41.93
CA PRO A 458 -7.58 -10.84 -41.32
C PRO A 458 -6.44 -9.91 -40.90
N HIS A 459 -6.42 -8.64 -41.32
CA HIS A 459 -5.38 -7.68 -40.94
C HIS A 459 -5.70 -6.86 -39.67
N GLU A 460 -6.91 -6.94 -39.12
CA GLU A 460 -7.29 -6.22 -37.88
C GLU A 460 -7.44 -7.14 -36.65
N SER A 461 -7.19 -8.45 -36.81
CA SER A 461 -7.49 -9.48 -35.81
C SER A 461 -6.60 -9.41 -34.56
N LEU A 462 -5.40 -8.85 -34.68
CA LEU A 462 -4.36 -8.82 -33.64
C LEU A 462 -4.50 -7.71 -32.59
N LEU A 463 -5.36 -6.72 -32.84
CA LEU A 463 -5.61 -5.61 -31.91
C LEU A 463 -6.72 -5.91 -30.89
N THR A 464 -7.16 -7.16 -30.74
CA THR A 464 -8.09 -7.52 -29.65
C THR A 464 -7.35 -7.69 -28.32
N PHE A 465 -6.87 -6.57 -27.79
CA PHE A 465 -6.28 -6.42 -26.44
C PHE A 465 -7.18 -6.96 -25.32
N THR A 466 -8.49 -6.95 -25.53
CA THR A 466 -9.49 -7.56 -24.64
C THR A 466 -9.33 -9.08 -24.51
N ALA A 467 -8.84 -9.79 -25.54
CA ALA A 467 -8.63 -11.23 -25.50
C ALA A 467 -7.39 -11.63 -24.67
N ALA A 468 -6.33 -10.83 -24.67
CA ALA A 468 -5.14 -11.05 -23.83
C ALA A 468 -5.45 -10.82 -22.34
N ILE A 469 -6.21 -9.76 -22.01
CA ILE A 469 -6.70 -9.51 -20.64
C ILE A 469 -7.66 -10.62 -20.19
N LEU A 470 -8.57 -11.08 -21.06
CA LEU A 470 -9.47 -12.19 -20.77
C LEU A 470 -8.73 -13.52 -20.60
N SER A 471 -7.69 -13.80 -21.39
CA SER A 471 -6.94 -15.06 -21.29
C SER A 471 -6.09 -15.16 -20.02
N VAL A 472 -5.60 -14.05 -19.48
CA VAL A 472 -4.83 -14.02 -18.22
C VAL A 472 -5.76 -14.07 -16.99
N THR A 473 -6.99 -13.58 -17.11
CA THR A 473 -7.97 -13.64 -16.02
C THR A 473 -8.78 -14.95 -15.96
N THR A 474 -8.81 -15.74 -17.04
CA THR A 474 -9.56 -17.01 -17.14
C THR A 474 -8.74 -18.28 -16.86
N CYS A 475 -7.51 -18.17 -16.33
CA CYS A 475 -6.77 -19.31 -15.77
C CYS A 475 -6.42 -19.13 -14.29
#